data_AF-K0YSE3-F1
#
_entry.id   AF-K0YSE3-F1
#
_cell.length_a   1.000
_cell.length_b   1.000
_cell.length_c   1.000
_cell.angle_alpha   90.00
_cell.angle_beta   90.00
_cell.angle_gamma   90.00
#
_symmetry.space_group_name_H-M   'P 1'
#
loop_
_entity.id
_entity.type
_entity.pdbx_description
1 polymer ?
#
loop_
_entity_poly.entity_id
_entity_poly.type
_entity_poly.pdbx_seq_one_letter_code
_entity_poly.pdbx_strand_id
1 'polypeptide(L)'
;MFKNQNPDQIEFQHVLAGHLFIGAIKTITALAVFALINLILGTHKITAENFVPGYIIIAIATESFASILLYTLQQRYHSTQPGTKWNYFATVLFSLAISLIIAWFASKDINATAVMAIIYPVLSLVEILTMKPWDTDLSRTEVHQKWEETKVMTREHFQSDSDTDSDERY
;
A
#
# COMPACT_ATOMS: atom_id res chain seq x y z
N MET A 1 -9.72 -14.00 -33.18
CA MET A 1 -10.14 -15.09 -32.28
C MET A 1 -9.60 -14.76 -30.89
N PHE A 2 -10.53 -14.49 -29.96
CA PHE A 2 -10.42 -14.17 -28.53
C PHE A 2 -9.44 -13.08 -28.04
N LYS A 3 -10.00 -11.93 -27.68
CA LYS A 3 -9.99 -11.52 -26.26
C LYS A 3 -11.26 -10.73 -25.99
N ASN A 4 -12.31 -11.44 -25.58
CA ASN A 4 -13.42 -10.82 -24.88
C ASN A 4 -12.86 -10.42 -23.50
N GLN A 5 -12.21 -9.26 -23.43
CA GLN A 5 -11.81 -8.69 -22.14
C GLN A 5 -13.10 -8.19 -21.52
N ASN A 6 -13.56 -8.86 -20.46
CA ASN A 6 -14.54 -8.27 -19.57
C ASN A 6 -14.02 -6.87 -19.19
N PRO A 7 -14.74 -5.78 -19.50
CA PRO A 7 -14.30 -4.42 -19.20
C PRO A 7 -14.10 -4.18 -17.69
N ASP A 8 -14.52 -5.13 -16.85
CA ASP A 8 -14.53 -5.04 -15.38
C ASP A 8 -13.33 -5.74 -14.68
N GLN A 9 -12.41 -6.36 -15.44
CA GLN A 9 -11.22 -7.02 -14.87
C GLN A 9 -10.03 -6.06 -14.76
N ILE A 10 -9.68 -5.69 -13.52
CA ILE A 10 -8.48 -4.92 -13.21
C ILE A 10 -7.24 -5.77 -13.53
N GLU A 11 -6.35 -5.26 -14.36
CA GLU A 11 -5.10 -5.94 -14.69
C GLU A 11 -4.13 -5.94 -13.50
N PHE A 12 -3.38 -7.05 -13.33
CA PHE A 12 -2.42 -7.23 -12.24
C PHE A 12 -1.43 -6.05 -12.10
N GLN A 13 -1.00 -5.45 -13.21
CA GLN A 13 -0.08 -4.31 -13.18
C GLN A 13 -0.61 -3.12 -12.38
N HIS A 14 -1.92 -2.86 -12.41
CA HIS A 14 -2.53 -1.76 -11.64
C HIS A 14 -2.60 -2.09 -10.15
N VAL A 15 -2.89 -3.36 -9.81
CA VAL A 15 -2.88 -3.84 -8.42
C VAL A 15 -1.48 -3.73 -7.84
N LEU A 16 -0.48 -4.23 -8.59
CA LEU A 16 0.91 -4.16 -8.19
C LEU A 16 1.40 -2.71 -8.05
N ALA A 17 1.05 -1.83 -9.00
CA ALA A 17 1.43 -0.42 -8.93
C ALA A 17 0.86 0.27 -7.68
N GLY A 18 -0.41 0.01 -7.34
CA GLY A 18 -1.05 0.54 -6.13
C GLY A 18 -0.35 0.07 -4.85
N HIS A 19 -0.07 -1.23 -4.75
CA HIS A 19 0.66 -1.81 -3.62
C HIS A 19 2.09 -1.26 -3.50
N LEU A 20 2.83 -1.16 -4.61
CA LEU A 20 4.18 -0.60 -4.61
C LEU A 20 4.19 0.88 -4.21
N PHE A 21 3.20 1.67 -4.63
CA PHE A 21 3.06 3.06 -4.22
C PHE A 21 2.84 3.19 -2.70
N ILE A 22 1.93 2.41 -2.14
CA ILE A 22 1.70 2.35 -0.69
C ILE A 22 2.96 1.83 0.04
N GLY A 23 3.64 0.84 -0.53
CA GLY A 23 4.92 0.33 -0.04
C GLY A 23 6.00 1.40 0.03
N ALA A 24 6.08 2.29 -0.95
CA ALA A 24 7.02 3.40 -0.96
C ALA A 24 6.73 4.39 0.19
N ILE A 25 5.46 4.76 0.40
CA ILE A 25 5.04 5.61 1.52
C ILE A 25 5.40 4.96 2.87
N LYS A 26 5.11 3.65 3.03
CA LYS A 26 5.48 2.90 4.23
C LYS A 26 6.98 2.83 4.44
N THR A 27 7.76 2.70 3.37
CA THR A 27 9.23 2.67 3.45
C THR A 27 9.77 4.01 3.94
N ILE A 28 9.30 5.13 3.37
CA ILE A 28 9.68 6.48 3.82
C ILE A 28 9.32 6.67 5.31
N THR A 29 8.12 6.25 5.69
CA THR A 29 7.65 6.31 7.08
C THR A 29 8.50 5.44 8.00
N ALA A 30 8.84 4.22 7.59
CA ALA A 30 9.69 3.31 8.36
C ALA A 30 11.09 3.88 8.58
N LEU A 31 11.67 4.50 7.55
CA LEU A 31 12.97 5.17 7.64
C LEU A 31 12.92 6.38 8.59
N ALA A 32 11.84 7.16 8.56
CA ALA A 32 11.65 8.26 9.49
C ALA A 32 11.53 7.77 10.94
N VAL A 33 10.74 6.72 11.19
CA VAL A 33 10.62 6.09 12.52
C VAL A 33 11.97 5.55 12.99
N PHE A 34 12.70 4.85 12.13
CA PHE A 34 14.03 4.35 12.43
C PHE A 34 15.03 5.47 12.77
N ALA A 35 15.02 6.57 12.00
CA ALA A 35 15.84 7.74 12.29
C ALA A 35 15.51 8.37 13.65
N LEU A 36 14.23 8.49 13.99
CA LEU A 36 13.78 8.99 15.30
C LEU A 36 14.23 8.08 16.46
N ILE A 37 14.14 6.77 16.29
CA ILE A 37 14.60 5.80 17.30
C ILE A 37 16.10 5.96 17.54
N ASN A 38 16.91 6.06 16.49
CA ASN A 38 18.35 6.30 16.64
C ASN A 38 18.67 7.64 17.29
N LEU A 39 17.92 8.70 16.94
CA LEU A 39 18.11 10.03 17.51
C LEU A 39 17.84 10.05 19.03
N ILE A 40 16.77 9.39 19.48
CA ILE A 40 16.32 9.43 20.88
C ILE A 40 17.13 8.48 21.75
N LEU A 41 17.35 7.24 21.29
CA LEU A 41 17.91 6.20 22.14
C LEU A 41 19.43 6.15 22.07
N GLY A 42 20.07 6.64 20.99
CA GLY A 42 21.55 6.65 20.85
C GLY A 42 22.22 5.27 20.96
N THR A 43 21.44 4.20 21.10
CA THR A 43 21.88 2.87 21.52
C THR A 43 22.36 2.00 20.38
N HIS A 44 22.11 2.39 19.15
CA HIS A 44 22.33 1.52 18.02
C HIS A 44 23.40 2.13 17.11
N LYS A 45 24.57 1.49 17.05
CA LYS A 45 25.58 1.70 16.00
C LYS A 45 25.07 1.18 14.65
N ILE A 46 23.82 1.51 14.30
CA ILE A 46 23.19 1.05 13.08
C ILE A 46 23.43 2.10 12.01
N THR A 47 24.18 1.69 10.99
CA THR A 47 24.46 2.52 9.83
C THR A 47 23.31 2.45 8.83
N ALA A 48 22.97 3.60 8.23
CA ALA A 48 21.93 3.70 7.20
C ALA A 48 22.22 2.81 5.98
N GLU A 49 23.51 2.50 5.73
CA GLU A 49 24.01 1.68 4.63
C GLU A 49 23.33 0.31 4.54
N ASN A 50 23.06 -0.34 5.66
CA ASN A 50 22.44 -1.68 5.66
C ASN A 50 20.91 -1.62 5.81
N PHE A 51 20.40 -0.57 6.44
CA PHE A 51 18.98 -0.47 6.80
C PHE A 51 18.10 0.06 5.67
N VAL A 52 18.58 1.06 4.92
CA VAL A 52 17.86 1.60 3.76
C VAL A 52 17.59 0.53 2.70
N PRO A 53 18.61 -0.19 2.17
CA PRO A 53 18.35 -1.25 1.19
C PRO A 53 17.51 -2.38 1.78
N GLY A 54 17.69 -2.72 3.05
CA GLY A 54 16.90 -3.76 3.69
C GLY A 54 15.40 -3.41 3.77
N TYR A 55 15.04 -2.17 4.12
CA TYR A 55 13.64 -1.74 4.08
C TYR A 55 13.06 -1.71 2.67
N ILE A 56 13.84 -1.33 1.66
CA ILE A 56 13.41 -1.39 0.26
C ILE A 56 13.10 -2.83 -0.14
N ILE A 57 13.97 -3.79 0.21
CA ILE A 57 13.76 -5.21 -0.07
C ILE A 57 12.52 -5.74 0.65
N ILE A 58 12.36 -5.41 1.94
CA ILE A 58 11.18 -5.78 2.74
C ILE A 58 9.90 -5.26 2.08
N ALA A 59 9.90 -4.00 1.64
CA ALA A 59 8.74 -3.38 1.02
C ALA A 59 8.38 -4.06 -0.30
N ILE A 60 9.36 -4.23 -1.19
CA ILE A 60 9.14 -4.90 -2.49
C ILE A 60 8.62 -6.32 -2.28
N ALA A 61 9.23 -7.09 -1.37
CA ALA A 61 8.83 -8.46 -1.09
C ALA A 61 7.41 -8.53 -0.52
N THR A 62 7.11 -7.70 0.49
CA THR A 62 5.80 -7.68 1.17
C THR A 62 4.69 -7.25 0.21
N GLU A 63 4.90 -6.16 -0.53
CA GLU A 63 3.88 -5.61 -1.44
C GLU A 63 3.66 -6.48 -2.67
N SER A 64 4.72 -7.10 -3.20
CA SER A 64 4.57 -8.06 -4.30
C SER A 64 3.80 -9.29 -3.83
N PHE A 65 4.10 -9.80 -2.64
CA PHE A 65 3.36 -10.92 -2.05
C PHE A 65 1.89 -10.57 -1.83
N ALA A 66 1.60 -9.40 -1.24
CA ALA A 66 0.24 -8.92 -1.05
C ALA A 66 -0.51 -8.78 -2.37
N SER A 67 0.12 -8.19 -3.38
CA SER A 67 -0.45 -8.02 -4.72
C SER A 67 -0.81 -9.35 -5.36
N ILE A 68 0.12 -10.32 -5.33
CA ILE A 68 -0.10 -11.66 -5.90
C ILE A 68 -1.24 -12.36 -5.15
N LEU A 69 -1.17 -12.39 -3.82
CA LEU A 69 -2.16 -13.07 -3.00
C LEU A 69 -3.56 -12.51 -3.24
N LEU A 70 -3.74 -11.19 -3.12
CA LEU A 70 -5.05 -10.56 -3.24
C LEU A 70 -5.59 -10.64 -4.66
N TYR A 71 -4.74 -10.47 -5.68
CA TYR A 71 -5.14 -10.62 -7.07
C TYR A 71 -5.59 -12.06 -7.38
N THR A 72 -4.82 -13.07 -6.97
CA THR A 72 -5.18 -14.48 -7.19
C THR A 72 -6.49 -14.83 -6.48
N LEU A 73 -6.70 -14.35 -5.25
CA LEU A 73 -7.94 -14.56 -4.51
C LEU A 73 -9.12 -13.89 -5.21
N GLN A 74 -8.95 -12.64 -5.67
CA GLN A 74 -9.98 -11.92 -6.41
C GLN A 74 -10.39 -12.68 -7.68
N GLN A 75 -9.41 -13.19 -8.44
CA GLN A 75 -9.70 -14.00 -9.64
C GLN A 75 -10.38 -15.33 -9.30
N ARG A 76 -9.94 -16.01 -8.25
CA ARG A 76 -10.48 -17.32 -7.86
C ARG A 76 -11.93 -17.22 -7.41
N TYR A 77 -12.25 -16.22 -6.58
CA TYR A 77 -13.57 -16.09 -5.96
C TYR A 77 -14.54 -15.23 -6.75
N HIS A 78 -14.12 -14.62 -7.88
CA HIS A 78 -14.94 -13.71 -8.69
C HIS A 78 -15.65 -12.62 -7.86
N SER A 79 -15.07 -12.27 -6.72
CA SER A 79 -15.64 -11.33 -5.76
C SER A 79 -14.90 -10.00 -5.84
N THR A 80 -15.66 -8.92 -5.69
CA THR A 80 -15.13 -7.55 -5.59
C THR A 80 -14.37 -7.33 -4.30
N GLN A 81 -14.64 -8.13 -3.27
CA GLN A 81 -13.91 -8.12 -2.00
C GLN A 81 -12.75 -9.13 -2.09
N PRO A 82 -11.49 -8.66 -2.11
CA PRO A 82 -10.33 -9.53 -2.18
C PRO A 82 -10.07 -10.16 -0.81
N GLY A 83 -10.93 -11.11 -0.43
CA GLY A 83 -10.68 -12.03 0.67
C GLY A 83 -11.16 -11.59 2.05
N THR A 84 -10.87 -12.46 3.03
CA THR A 84 -11.26 -12.27 4.44
C THR A 84 -10.18 -11.50 5.19
N LYS A 85 -10.51 -11.01 6.41
CA LYS A 85 -9.56 -10.39 7.36
C LYS A 85 -8.24 -11.18 7.46
N TRP A 86 -8.34 -12.51 7.43
CA TRP A 86 -7.22 -13.43 7.53
C TRP A 86 -6.20 -13.31 6.40
N ASN A 87 -6.64 -13.00 5.18
CA ASN A 87 -5.72 -12.84 4.04
C ASN A 87 -4.86 -11.58 4.20
N TYR A 88 -5.44 -10.50 4.75
CA TYR A 88 -4.69 -9.30 5.11
C TYR A 88 -3.78 -9.54 6.32
N PHE A 89 -4.20 -10.32 7.32
CA PHE A 89 -3.29 -10.71 8.40
C PHE A 89 -2.14 -11.60 7.91
N ALA A 90 -2.36 -12.44 6.88
CA ALA A 90 -1.30 -13.24 6.29
C ALA A 90 -0.21 -12.37 5.64
N THR A 91 -0.55 -11.22 5.04
CA THR A 91 0.46 -10.29 4.50
C THR A 91 1.28 -9.63 5.61
N VAL A 92 0.67 -9.31 6.77
CA VAL A 92 1.38 -8.82 7.96
C VAL A 92 2.33 -9.87 8.51
N LEU A 93 1.88 -11.12 8.65
CA LEU A 93 2.73 -12.22 9.11
C LEU A 93 3.89 -12.49 8.15
N PHE A 94 3.62 -12.45 6.84
CA PHE A 94 4.66 -12.54 5.83
C PHE A 94 5.67 -11.39 5.95
N SER A 95 5.18 -10.16 6.13
CA SER A 95 6.01 -8.99 6.34
C SER A 95 6.92 -9.16 7.57
N LEU A 96 6.39 -9.67 8.68
CA LEU A 96 7.18 -9.95 9.87
C LEU A 96 8.27 -11.00 9.61
N ALA A 97 7.92 -12.10 8.96
CA ALA A 97 8.87 -13.15 8.63
C ALA A 97 10.00 -12.64 7.73
N ILE A 98 9.68 -11.95 6.64
CA ILE A 98 10.69 -11.42 5.72
C ILE A 98 11.55 -10.34 6.39
N SER A 99 10.94 -9.50 7.24
CA SER A 99 11.65 -8.46 7.96
C SER A 99 12.64 -9.03 8.95
N LEU A 100 12.30 -10.10 9.68
CA LEU A 100 13.24 -10.82 10.55
C LEU A 100 14.43 -11.39 9.78
N ILE A 101 14.18 -12.02 8.63
CA ILE A 101 15.23 -12.61 7.79
C ILE A 101 16.18 -11.51 7.29
N ILE A 102 15.64 -10.48 6.64
CA ILE A 102 16.43 -9.40 6.05
C ILE A 102 17.19 -8.61 7.12
N ALA A 103 16.54 -8.29 8.24
CA ALA A 103 17.16 -7.57 9.34
C ALA A 103 18.31 -8.35 10.00
N TRP A 104 18.15 -9.68 10.13
CA TRP A 104 19.23 -10.54 10.62
C TRP A 104 20.42 -10.56 9.67
N PHE A 105 20.18 -10.64 8.35
CA PHE A 105 21.25 -10.59 7.36
C PHE A 105 21.96 -9.24 7.31
N ALA A 106 21.22 -8.14 7.50
CA ALA A 106 21.74 -6.77 7.42
C ALA A 106 22.56 -6.36 8.66
N SER A 107 22.17 -6.81 9.86
CA SER A 107 22.77 -6.32 11.11
C SER A 107 23.65 -7.33 11.83
N LYS A 108 23.32 -8.63 11.76
CA LYS A 108 23.93 -9.70 12.61
C LYS A 108 23.91 -9.38 14.11
N ASP A 109 23.07 -8.45 14.54
CA ASP A 109 22.90 -8.01 15.92
C ASP A 109 21.43 -8.15 16.31
N ILE A 110 21.18 -8.72 17.49
CA ILE A 110 19.82 -9.07 17.91
C ILE A 110 18.96 -7.82 18.17
N ASN A 111 19.55 -6.76 18.72
CA ASN A 111 18.82 -5.54 19.06
C ASN A 111 18.47 -4.76 17.79
N ALA A 112 19.44 -4.61 16.89
CA ALA A 112 19.22 -3.99 15.58
C ALA A 112 18.23 -4.79 14.73
N THR A 113 18.32 -6.12 14.77
CA THR A 113 17.37 -7.01 14.10
C THR A 113 15.96 -6.78 14.61
N ALA A 114 15.76 -6.76 15.93
CA ALA A 114 14.45 -6.56 16.53
C ALA A 114 13.83 -5.21 16.15
N VAL A 115 14.61 -4.12 16.24
CA VAL A 115 14.15 -2.78 15.87
C VAL A 115 13.73 -2.74 14.40
N MET A 116 14.58 -3.23 13.50
CA MET A 116 14.29 -3.21 12.07
C MET A 116 13.05 -4.03 11.72
N ALA A 117 12.98 -5.25 12.30
CA ALA A 117 12.01 -6.26 11.94
C ALA A 117 10.58 -5.89 12.34
N ILE A 118 10.41 -5.02 13.34
CA ILE A 118 9.09 -4.68 13.89
C ILE A 118 8.45 -3.48 13.17
N ILE A 119 9.24 -2.50 12.73
CA ILE A 119 8.71 -1.22 12.24
C ILE A 119 7.77 -1.42 11.03
N TYR A 120 8.22 -2.12 9.98
CA TYR A 120 7.43 -2.26 8.75
C TYR A 120 6.16 -3.11 8.94
N PRO A 121 6.21 -4.26 9.65
CA PRO A 121 4.99 -5.02 9.97
C PRO A 121 4.00 -4.23 10.82
N VAL A 122 4.48 -3.42 11.77
CA VAL A 122 3.59 -2.56 12.59
C VAL A 122 2.90 -1.52 11.71
N LEU A 123 3.62 -0.86 10.80
CA LEU A 123 3.00 0.07 9.86
C LEU A 123 1.97 -0.62 8.97
N SER A 124 2.26 -1.83 8.48
CA SER A 124 1.32 -2.62 7.68
C SER A 124 0.07 -3.01 8.49
N LEU A 125 0.25 -3.36 9.76
CA LEU A 125 -0.87 -3.66 10.65
C LEU A 125 -1.73 -2.42 10.92
N VAL A 126 -1.11 -1.27 11.20
CA VAL A 126 -1.83 0.00 11.42
C VAL A 126 -2.61 0.40 10.18
N GLU A 127 -2.01 0.31 9.00
CA GLU A 127 -2.67 0.55 7.70
C GLU A 127 -3.92 -0.32 7.57
N ILE A 128 -3.75 -1.64 7.73
CA ILE A 128 -4.82 -2.61 7.56
C ILE A 128 -5.96 -2.40 8.57
N LEU A 129 -5.63 -2.10 9.83
CA LEU A 129 -6.63 -1.84 10.87
C LEU A 129 -7.36 -0.51 10.67
N THR A 130 -6.70 0.48 10.09
CA THR A 130 -7.28 1.82 9.84
C THR A 130 -8.16 1.79 8.60
N MET A 131 -7.68 1.21 7.50
CA MET A 131 -8.40 1.15 6.23
C MET A 131 -9.51 0.09 6.24
N LYS A 132 -9.37 -0.97 7.04
CA LYS A 132 -10.29 -2.11 7.11
C LYS A 132 -10.76 -2.56 5.72
N PRO A 133 -9.85 -2.96 4.82
CA PRO A 133 -10.17 -3.23 3.42
C PRO A 133 -11.20 -4.37 3.22
N TRP A 134 -11.42 -5.19 4.24
CA TRP A 134 -12.45 -6.24 4.28
C TRP A 134 -13.86 -5.75 4.60
N ASP A 135 -14.04 -4.50 5.05
CA ASP A 135 -15.33 -3.94 5.49
C ASP A 135 -16.00 -3.11 4.38
N THR A 136 -15.40 -3.06 3.19
CA THR A 136 -15.89 -2.22 2.09
C THR A 136 -17.16 -2.81 1.49
N ASP A 137 -18.31 -2.23 1.88
CA ASP A 137 -19.65 -2.58 1.39
C ASP A 137 -19.96 -2.04 -0.02
N LEU A 138 -19.06 -1.21 -0.57
CA LEU A 138 -19.22 -0.62 -1.89
C LEU A 138 -18.94 -1.65 -2.99
N SER A 139 -19.97 -1.94 -3.79
CA SER A 139 -19.83 -2.69 -5.03
C SER A 139 -19.01 -1.92 -6.06
N ARG A 140 -18.33 -2.62 -6.99
CA ARG A 140 -17.52 -1.96 -8.04
C ARG A 140 -18.34 -1.02 -8.93
N THR A 141 -19.60 -1.36 -9.14
CA THR A 141 -20.58 -0.52 -9.86
C THR A 141 -20.83 0.80 -9.14
N GLU A 142 -20.95 0.79 -7.82
CA GLU A 142 -21.12 2.02 -7.03
C GLU A 142 -19.84 2.86 -6.99
N VAL A 143 -18.66 2.25 -6.92
CA VAL A 143 -17.39 2.99 -7.00
C VAL A 143 -17.24 3.66 -8.37
N HIS A 144 -17.56 2.95 -9.46
CA HIS A 144 -17.49 3.51 -10.80
C HIS A 144 -18.53 4.63 -11.00
N GLN A 145 -19.77 4.43 -10.54
CA GLN A 145 -20.81 5.46 -10.60
C GLN A 145 -20.39 6.71 -9.83
N LYS A 146 -19.88 6.57 -8.60
CA LYS A 146 -19.39 7.70 -7.80
C LYS A 146 -18.19 8.40 -8.45
N TRP A 147 -17.32 7.67 -9.13
CA TRP A 147 -16.21 8.25 -9.88
C TRP A 147 -16.70 9.09 -11.06
N GLU A 148 -17.63 8.57 -11.86
CA GLU A 148 -18.23 9.32 -12.97
C GLU A 148 -19.01 10.54 -12.46
N GLU A 149 -19.79 10.39 -11.38
CA GLU A 149 -20.47 11.52 -10.71
C GLU A 149 -19.47 12.59 -10.24
N THR A 150 -18.35 12.18 -9.63
CA THR A 150 -17.29 13.10 -9.19
C THR A 150 -16.66 13.82 -10.38
N LYS A 151 -16.42 13.12 -11.49
CA LYS A 151 -15.86 13.70 -12.71
C LYS A 151 -16.81 14.70 -13.36
N VAL A 152 -18.11 14.41 -13.38
CA VAL A 152 -19.15 15.33 -13.85
C VAL A 152 -19.20 16.56 -12.94
N MET A 153 -19.30 16.39 -11.62
CA MET A 153 -19.31 17.53 -10.69
C MET A 153 -18.04 18.38 -10.79
N THR A 154 -16.87 17.75 -10.91
CA THR A 154 -15.60 18.46 -11.08
C THR A 154 -15.59 19.27 -12.38
N ARG A 155 -16.08 18.68 -13.48
CA ARG A 155 -16.19 19.36 -14.76
C ARG A 155 -17.16 20.54 -14.70
N GLU A 156 -18.33 20.36 -14.10
CA GLU A 156 -19.33 21.42 -13.95
C GLU A 156 -18.83 22.58 -13.08
N HIS A 157 -18.16 22.28 -11.96
CA HIS A 157 -17.61 23.29 -11.06
C HIS A 157 -16.50 24.13 -11.71
N PHE A 158 -15.61 23.50 -12.50
CA PHE A 158 -14.56 24.22 -13.20
C PHE A 158 -15.04 24.91 -14.49
N GLN A 159 -16.17 24.48 -15.07
CA GLN A 159 -16.81 25.19 -16.19
C GLN A 159 -17.58 26.43 -15.72
N SER A 160 -18.24 26.37 -14.56
CA SER A 160 -18.92 27.56 -14.00
C SER A 160 -17.94 28.68 -13.69
N ASP A 161 -16.73 28.36 -13.23
CA ASP A 161 -15.70 29.36 -12.94
C ASP A 161 -15.13 30.00 -14.23
N SER A 162 -15.07 29.27 -15.35
CA SER A 162 -14.60 29.84 -16.62
C SER A 162 -15.61 30.77 -17.28
N ASP A 163 -16.90 30.54 -17.08
CA ASP A 163 -17.97 31.37 -17.65
C ASP A 163 -18.13 32.67 -16.84
N THR A 164 -17.96 32.61 -15.51
CA THR A 164 -18.08 33.78 -14.63
C THR A 164 -16.95 34.81 -14.86
N ASP A 165 -15.73 34.36 -15.18
CA ASP A 165 -14.59 35.27 -15.52
C ASP A 165 -14.68 35.86 -16.94
N SER A 166 -15.60 35.34 -17.78
CA SER A 166 -15.84 35.84 -19.13
C SER A 166 -16.94 36.90 -19.21
N ASP A 167 -17.88 36.90 -18.25
CA ASP A 167 -18.96 37.88 -18.15
C ASP A 167 -18.55 39.19 -17.43
N GLU A 168 -17.50 39.19 -16.60
CA GLU A 168 -16.98 40.41 -15.94
C GLU A 168 -16.03 41.25 -16.81
N ARG A 169 -15.76 40.84 -18.06
CA ARG A 169 -14.87 41.57 -19.01
C ARG A 169 -15.59 42.37 -20.09
N TYR A 170 -16.83 42.79 -19.86
CA TYR A 170 -17.57 43.69 -20.75
C TYR A 170 -18.21 44.87 -20.03
#